data_AF-A0ABD2I7U6-F1
#
_entry.id   AF-A0ABD2I7U6-F1
#
_cell.length_a   1.000
_cell.length_b   1.000
_cell.length_c   1.000
_cell.angle_alpha   90.00
_cell.angle_beta   90.00
_cell.angle_gamma   90.00
#
_symmetry.space_group_name_H-M   'P 1'
#
loop_
_entity.id
_entity.type
_entity.pdbx_description
1 polymer ?
#
loop_
_entity_poly.entity_id
_entity_poly.type
_entity_poly.pdbx_seq_one_letter_code
_entity_poly.pdbx_strand_id
1 'polypeptide(L)'
;MFTNWNTKRRTVEFKPKLYQCSDVTGKLRVEEIANFYQEDLDGDDVMILDGLNTIYVWIGSGANNQERDGAKATAKKYLDTDAMPRHKKATVEVIWQGQEPPTFKKMFPSWDDKLFANQARSYENMRKLLFK
;
A
#
# COMPACT_ATOMS: atom_id res chain seq x y z
N MET A 1 -12.85 13.41 -45.83
CA MET A 1 -12.12 12.18 -45.46
C MET A 1 -11.65 12.33 -44.02
N PHE A 2 -12.32 11.69 -43.07
CA PHE A 2 -11.85 11.65 -41.69
C PHE A 2 -11.57 10.18 -41.37
N THR A 3 -10.32 9.77 -41.53
CA THR A 3 -9.89 8.40 -41.24
C THR A 3 -9.87 8.16 -39.74
N ASN A 4 -10.64 7.14 -39.35
CA ASN A 4 -10.58 6.40 -38.09
C ASN A 4 -9.19 6.43 -37.41
N TRP A 5 -9.11 7.04 -36.23
CA TRP A 5 -8.07 6.73 -35.25
C TRP A 5 -8.67 5.90 -34.12
N ASN A 6 -9.21 4.72 -34.44
CA ASN A 6 -9.46 3.70 -33.43
C ASN A 6 -8.19 2.87 -33.25
N THR A 7 -7.15 3.51 -32.74
CA THR A 7 -6.00 2.78 -32.21
C THR A 7 -6.47 2.17 -30.90
N LYS A 8 -6.89 0.91 -30.93
CA LYS A 8 -7.09 0.09 -29.72
C LYS A 8 -5.74 0.00 -29.00
N ARG A 9 -5.43 1.02 -28.19
CA ARG A 9 -4.40 0.90 -27.16
C ARG A 9 -4.87 -0.25 -26.28
N ARG A 10 -4.15 -1.37 -26.30
CA ARG A 10 -4.26 -2.38 -25.25
C ARG A 10 -3.79 -1.70 -23.97
N THR A 11 -4.70 -1.06 -23.26
CA THR A 11 -4.47 -0.64 -21.88
C THR A 11 -4.45 -1.92 -21.08
N VAL A 12 -3.26 -2.42 -20.74
CA VAL A 12 -3.14 -3.39 -19.65
C VAL A 12 -3.70 -2.67 -18.44
N GLU A 13 -4.83 -3.16 -17.93
CA GLU A 13 -5.47 -2.59 -16.75
C GLU A 13 -4.54 -2.82 -15.57
N PHE A 14 -4.03 -1.74 -15.00
CA PHE A 14 -3.21 -1.81 -13.80
C PHE A 14 -4.09 -2.14 -12.60
N LYS A 15 -3.75 -3.20 -11.88
CA LYS A 15 -4.38 -3.54 -10.59
C LYS A 15 -3.42 -3.14 -9.46
N PRO A 16 -3.85 -2.29 -8.51
CA PRO A 16 -3.07 -1.97 -7.33
C PRO A 16 -2.67 -3.22 -6.54
N LYS A 17 -1.51 -3.16 -5.87
CA LYS A 17 -1.00 -4.24 -5.02
C LYS A 17 -0.62 -3.70 -3.65
N LEU A 18 -1.01 -4.42 -2.60
CA LEU A 18 -0.70 -4.09 -1.22
C LEU A 18 0.27 -5.12 -0.66
N TYR A 19 1.27 -4.65 0.08
CA TYR A 19 2.22 -5.48 0.81
C TYR A 19 2.29 -5.03 2.26
N GLN A 20 2.43 -5.98 3.19
CA GLN A 20 2.71 -5.73 4.60
C GLN A 20 4.21 -5.92 4.85
N CYS A 21 4.83 -4.97 5.55
CA CYS A 21 6.21 -5.02 6.03
C CYS A 21 6.20 -5.10 7.56
N SER A 22 6.51 -6.28 8.11
CA SER A 22 6.46 -6.55 9.55
C SER A 22 7.71 -7.26 10.02
N ASP A 23 8.18 -6.96 11.23
CA ASP A 23 9.30 -7.65 11.86
C ASP A 23 8.93 -8.58 13.02
N VAL A 24 7.63 -8.83 13.24
CA VAL A 24 7.08 -9.64 14.36
C VAL A 24 7.74 -11.03 14.51
N THR A 25 8.30 -11.58 13.43
CA THR A 25 9.01 -12.87 13.44
C THR A 25 10.49 -12.77 13.84
N GLY A 26 10.96 -11.61 14.30
CA GLY A 26 12.36 -11.29 14.61
C GLY A 26 13.21 -10.87 13.41
N LYS A 27 12.64 -10.87 12.19
CA LYS A 27 13.23 -10.38 10.94
C LYS A 27 12.15 -9.70 10.12
N LEU A 28 12.52 -8.64 9.41
CA LEU A 28 11.62 -7.96 8.49
C LEU A 28 11.19 -8.91 7.36
N ARG A 29 9.88 -9.07 7.18
CA ARG A 29 9.24 -9.80 6.10
C ARG A 29 8.36 -8.87 5.29
N VAL A 30 8.20 -9.19 4.01
CA VAL A 30 7.34 -8.47 3.08
C VAL A 30 6.40 -9.47 2.45
N GLU A 31 5.10 -9.31 2.69
CA GLU A 31 4.07 -10.26 2.24
C GLU A 31 2.99 -9.53 1.44
N GLU A 32 2.56 -10.11 0.31
CA GLU A 32 1.49 -9.54 -0.52
C GLU A 32 0.12 -9.85 0.08
N ILE A 33 -0.75 -8.84 0.17
CA ILE A 33 -2.16 -8.97 0.55
C ILE A 33 -3.02 -8.92 -0.71
N ALA A 34 -3.55 -10.07 -1.09
CA ALA A 34 -4.43 -10.20 -2.25
C ALA A 34 -5.84 -9.68 -1.96
N ASN A 35 -6.44 -8.98 -2.93
CA ASN A 35 -7.82 -8.46 -2.86
C ASN A 35 -8.09 -7.64 -1.58
N PHE A 36 -7.16 -6.74 -1.27
CA PHE A 36 -7.14 -5.96 -0.04
C PHE A 36 -8.31 -4.97 0.09
N TYR A 37 -8.66 -4.68 1.33
CA TYR A 37 -9.60 -3.66 1.78
C TYR A 37 -8.90 -2.70 2.77
N GLN A 38 -9.59 -1.63 3.20
CA GLN A 38 -9.03 -0.69 4.16
C GLN A 38 -8.68 -1.38 5.49
N GLU A 39 -9.45 -2.40 5.87
CA GLU A 39 -9.27 -3.22 7.07
C GLU A 39 -7.95 -3.99 7.10
N ASP A 40 -7.31 -4.18 5.95
CA ASP A 40 -6.01 -4.86 5.86
C ASP A 40 -4.83 -3.92 6.11
N LEU A 41 -5.08 -2.61 6.30
CA LEU A 41 -4.08 -1.69 6.79
C LEU A 41 -3.85 -1.92 8.29
N ASP A 42 -2.67 -2.47 8.60
CA ASP A 42 -2.30 -2.83 9.95
C ASP A 42 -1.60 -1.68 10.67
N GLY A 43 -2.27 -1.11 11.67
CA GLY A 43 -1.76 0.02 12.43
C GLY A 43 -0.48 -0.25 13.21
N ASP A 44 -0.09 -1.52 13.42
CA ASP A 44 1.14 -1.89 14.11
C ASP A 44 2.32 -2.12 13.15
N ASP A 45 2.10 -2.10 11.83
CA ASP A 45 3.11 -2.36 10.81
C ASP A 45 3.20 -1.22 9.76
N VAL A 46 4.05 -1.42 8.75
CA VAL A 46 4.13 -0.55 7.57
C VAL A 46 3.59 -1.26 6.35
N MET A 47 2.75 -0.57 5.59
CA MET A 47 2.15 -1.09 4.36
C MET A 47 2.79 -0.43 3.12
N ILE A 48 3.03 -1.18 2.06
CA ILE A 48 3.46 -0.67 0.76
C ILE A 48 2.33 -0.87 -0.25
N LEU A 49 1.78 0.21 -0.78
CA LEU A 49 0.73 0.18 -1.80
C LEU A 49 1.28 0.67 -3.13
N ASP A 50 1.32 -0.21 -4.12
CA ASP A 50 1.65 0.14 -5.49
C ASP A 50 0.42 0.70 -6.22
N GLY A 51 0.44 1.99 -6.51
CA GLY A 51 -0.56 2.73 -7.30
C GLY A 51 -0.08 3.09 -8.71
N LEU A 52 0.87 2.36 -9.28
CA LEU A 52 1.51 2.56 -10.59
C LEU A 52 2.41 3.79 -10.67
N ASN A 53 1.83 4.98 -10.57
CA ASN A 53 2.54 6.26 -10.62
C ASN A 53 3.09 6.68 -9.27
N THR A 54 2.46 6.24 -8.18
CA THR A 54 2.93 6.51 -6.83
C THR A 54 2.94 5.19 -6.07
N ILE A 55 4.05 4.89 -5.44
CA ILE A 55 4.16 3.81 -4.46
C ILE A 55 4.06 4.45 -3.09
N TYR A 56 3.01 4.13 -2.35
CA TYR A 56 2.81 4.66 -1.02
C TYR A 56 3.46 3.76 0.01
N VAL A 57 4.20 4.34 0.94
CA VAL A 57 4.62 3.71 2.19
C VAL A 57 3.73 4.26 3.29
N TRP A 58 2.70 3.50 3.65
CA TRP A 58 1.76 3.86 4.71
C TRP A 58 2.29 3.37 6.05
N ILE A 59 2.52 4.29 6.98
CA ILE A 59 3.09 4.00 8.30
C ILE A 59 1.95 3.93 9.32
N GLY A 60 1.75 2.73 9.89
CA GLY A 60 0.85 2.52 11.01
C GLY A 60 1.31 3.28 12.26
N SER A 61 0.36 3.65 13.12
CA SER A 61 0.65 4.41 14.35
C SER A 61 1.55 3.67 15.35
N GLY A 62 1.51 2.34 15.35
CA GLY A 62 2.30 1.43 16.19
C GLY A 62 3.59 0.94 15.54
N ALA A 63 3.78 1.18 14.23
CA ALA A 63 4.94 0.71 13.48
C ALA A 63 6.26 1.20 14.05
N ASN A 64 7.27 0.33 14.08
CA ASN A 64 8.57 0.62 14.65
C ASN A 64 9.56 1.20 13.62
N ASN A 65 10.73 1.67 14.08
CA ASN A 65 11.71 2.31 13.18
C ASN A 65 12.33 1.34 12.16
N GLN A 66 12.55 0.08 12.55
CA GLN A 66 13.13 -0.93 11.67
C GLN A 66 12.18 -1.26 10.51
N GLU A 67 10.89 -1.37 10.78
CA GLU A 67 9.86 -1.56 9.76
C GLU A 67 9.76 -0.36 8.83
N ARG A 68 9.75 0.87 9.38
CA ARG A 68 9.70 2.11 8.59
C ARG A 68 10.86 2.23 7.62
N ASP A 69 12.08 2.02 8.08
CA ASP A 69 13.27 2.16 7.23
C ASP A 69 13.38 1.01 6.23
N GLY A 70 13.07 -0.21 6.67
CA GLY A 70 13.01 -1.39 5.82
C GLY A 70 11.98 -1.27 4.70
N ALA A 71 10.77 -0.81 5.00
CA ALA A 71 9.70 -0.61 4.03
C ALA A 71 10.03 0.50 3.02
N LYS A 72 10.62 1.62 3.45
CA LYS A 72 11.06 2.69 2.54
C LYS A 72 12.13 2.18 1.56
N ALA A 73 13.12 1.44 2.07
CA ALA A 73 14.16 0.83 1.24
C ALA A 73 13.56 -0.19 0.26
N THR A 74 12.60 -0.99 0.71
CA THR A 74 11.87 -1.98 -0.09
C THR A 74 11.06 -1.31 -1.20
N ALA A 75 10.27 -0.27 -0.89
CA ALA A 75 9.47 0.47 -1.85
C ALA A 75 10.34 1.14 -2.93
N LYS A 76 11.48 1.72 -2.53
CA LYS A 76 12.44 2.28 -3.49
C LYS A 76 13.02 1.22 -4.40
N LYS A 77 13.50 0.10 -3.84
CA LYS A 77 14.03 -1.02 -4.63
C LYS A 77 12.97 -1.57 -5.58
N TYR A 78 11.74 -1.70 -5.11
CA TYR A 78 10.63 -2.14 -5.94
C TYR A 78 10.41 -1.19 -7.13
N LEU A 79 10.35 0.12 -6.90
CA LEU A 79 10.24 1.11 -7.98
C LEU A 79 11.40 1.01 -9.00
N ASP A 80 12.62 0.80 -8.52
CA ASP A 80 13.83 0.79 -9.36
C ASP A 80 13.99 -0.53 -10.17
N THR A 81 13.43 -1.64 -9.68
CA THR A 81 13.69 -2.98 -10.24
C THR A 81 12.47 -3.68 -10.85
N ASP A 82 11.27 -3.16 -10.62
CA ASP A 82 10.05 -3.76 -11.14
C ASP A 82 10.00 -3.70 -12.68
N ALA A 83 9.60 -4.80 -13.29
CA ALA A 83 9.50 -4.94 -14.74
C ALA A 83 8.25 -4.24 -15.33
N MET A 84 7.35 -3.75 -14.47
CA MET A 84 6.16 -3.00 -14.89
C MET A 84 6.58 -1.71 -15.61
N PRO A 85 6.08 -1.45 -16.84
CA PRO A 85 6.31 -0.19 -17.53
C PRO A 85 5.67 0.97 -16.76
N ARG A 86 6.48 1.73 -16.03
CA ARG A 86 6.06 2.91 -15.26
C ARG A 86 6.46 4.20 -15.96
N HIS A 87 5.73 5.28 -15.65
CA HIS A 87 6.14 6.61 -16.08
C HIS A 87 7.44 7.02 -15.37
N LYS A 88 8.34 7.74 -16.05
CA LYS A 88 9.62 8.21 -15.48
C LYS A 88 9.50 9.13 -14.26
N LYS A 89 8.29 9.62 -13.99
CA LYS A 89 7.97 10.48 -12.84
C LYS A 89 7.32 9.69 -11.71
N ALA A 90 7.33 8.35 -11.77
CA ALA A 90 6.80 7.57 -10.67
C ALA A 90 7.64 7.81 -9.41
N THR A 91 6.98 7.94 -8.26
CA THR A 91 7.62 8.31 -6.99
C THR A 91 7.25 7.35 -5.88
N VAL A 92 8.06 7.36 -4.81
CA VAL A 92 7.71 6.78 -3.52
C VAL A 92 7.25 7.91 -2.60
N GLU A 93 6.08 7.78 -2.00
CA GLU A 93 5.52 8.76 -1.06
C GLU A 93 5.27 8.11 0.30
N VAL A 94 5.69 8.77 1.38
CA VAL A 94 5.44 8.31 2.74
C VAL A 94 4.20 8.99 3.28
N ILE A 95 3.26 8.21 3.80
CA ILE A 95 2.02 8.69 4.41
C ILE A 95 1.84 8.05 5.78
N TRP A 96 1.14 8.74 6.67
CA TRP A 96 0.91 8.29 8.03
C TRP A 96 -0.56 7.91 8.22
N GLN A 97 -0.83 6.91 9.07
CA GLN A 97 -2.18 6.55 9.47
C GLN A 97 -2.97 7.79 9.92
N GLY A 98 -4.18 7.95 9.38
CA GLY A 98 -5.06 9.09 9.62
C GLY A 98 -4.71 10.36 8.83
N GLN A 99 -3.67 10.34 8.00
CA GLN A 99 -3.25 11.44 7.11
C GLN A 99 -3.26 10.99 5.63
N GLU A 100 -4.10 10.02 5.28
CA GLU A 100 -4.11 9.45 3.94
C GLU A 100 -4.68 10.45 2.92
N PRO A 101 -3.97 10.71 1.80
CA PRO A 101 -4.48 11.60 0.76
C PRO A 101 -5.63 10.92 -0.02
N PRO A 102 -6.54 11.70 -0.65
CA PRO A 102 -7.62 11.14 -1.47
C PRO A 102 -7.14 10.20 -2.58
N THR A 103 -5.93 10.39 -3.11
CA THR A 103 -5.33 9.53 -4.14
C THR A 103 -5.01 8.14 -3.62
N PHE A 104 -4.59 8.01 -2.36
CA PHE A 104 -4.38 6.73 -1.69
C PHE A 104 -5.72 6.04 -1.43
N LYS A 105 -6.68 6.75 -0.83
CA LYS A 105 -8.00 6.21 -0.46
C LYS A 105 -8.74 5.61 -1.65
N LYS A 106 -8.61 6.21 -2.84
CA LYS A 106 -9.22 5.74 -4.10
C LYS A 106 -8.69 4.40 -4.60
N MET A 107 -7.57 3.89 -4.07
CA MET A 107 -7.03 2.59 -4.45
C MET A 107 -7.77 1.43 -3.77
N PHE A 108 -8.60 1.73 -2.76
CA PHE A 108 -9.40 0.75 -2.03
C PHE A 108 -10.83 0.71 -2.59
N PRO A 109 -11.50 -0.46 -2.57
CA PRO A 109 -12.90 -0.57 -3.01
C PRO A 109 -13.86 0.35 -2.24
N SER A 110 -13.61 0.55 -0.95
CA SER A 110 -14.36 1.43 -0.05
C SER A 110 -13.44 1.99 1.01
N TRP A 111 -13.77 3.19 1.52
CA TRP A 111 -13.01 3.85 2.57
C TRP A 111 -13.94 4.50 3.60
N ASP A 112 -13.67 4.25 4.87
CA ASP A 112 -14.28 4.87 6.05
C ASP A 112 -13.23 5.64 6.85
N ASP A 113 -13.34 6.97 6.87
CA ASP A 113 -12.43 7.84 7.63
C ASP A 113 -12.51 7.64 9.15
N LYS A 114 -13.52 6.94 9.64
CA LYS A 114 -13.70 6.64 11.07
C LYS A 114 -13.11 5.29 11.48
N LEU A 115 -12.62 4.48 10.54
CA LEU A 115 -12.14 3.13 10.83
C LEU A 115 -11.07 3.12 11.92
N PHE A 116 -10.10 4.03 11.83
CA PHE A 116 -8.99 4.14 12.78
C PHE A 116 -9.26 5.07 13.97
N ALA A 117 -10.44 5.70 14.04
CA ALA A 117 -10.79 6.60 15.13
C ALA A 117 -11.19 5.85 16.41
N ASN A 118 -11.58 4.57 16.30
CA ASN A 118 -12.13 3.80 17.41
C ASN A 118 -11.14 2.74 17.93
N GLN A 119 -10.72 2.89 19.20
CA GLN A 119 -9.76 2.00 19.89
C GLN A 119 -10.17 0.53 19.92
N ALA A 120 -11.47 0.22 19.89
CA ALA A 120 -11.98 -1.16 19.91
C ALA A 120 -11.45 -2.02 18.75
N ARG A 121 -11.20 -1.41 17.58
CA ARG A 121 -10.75 -2.14 16.39
C ARG A 121 -9.24 -2.35 16.35
N SER A 122 -8.46 -1.50 17.03
CA SER A 122 -7.02 -1.77 17.27
C SER A 122 -6.82 -3.09 18.01
N TYR A 123 -7.66 -3.39 19.00
CA TYR A 123 -7.64 -4.68 19.69
C TYR A 123 -8.07 -5.85 18.82
N GLU A 124 -9.04 -5.66 17.92
CA GLU A 124 -9.47 -6.70 17.01
C GLU A 124 -8.41 -7.02 15.95
N ASN A 125 -7.71 -6.00 15.45
CA ASN A 125 -6.56 -6.15 14.56
C ASN A 125 -5.40 -6.88 15.27
N MET A 126 -5.03 -6.45 16.49
CA MET A 126 -4.07 -7.18 17.34
C MET A 126 -4.47 -8.64 17.55
N ARG A 127 -5.76 -8.94 17.78
CA ARG A 127 -6.24 -10.32 17.92
C ARG A 127 -6.08 -11.11 16.63
N LYS A 128 -6.38 -10.55 15.46
CA LYS A 128 -6.22 -11.24 14.18
C LYS A 128 -4.76 -11.60 13.89
N LEU A 129 -3.80 -10.77 14.33
CA LEU A 129 -2.37 -11.04 14.21
C LEU A 129 -1.90 -12.16 15.15
N LEU A 130 -2.43 -12.20 16.37
CA LEU A 130 -2.07 -13.21 17.37
C LEU A 130 -2.59 -14.62 17.06
N PHE A 131 -3.55 -14.76 16.15
CA PHE A 131 -4.21 -16.04 15.84
C PHE A 131 -4.09 -16.49 14.37
N LYS A 132 -3.03 -16.07 13.66
CA LYS A 132 -2.64 -16.66 12.36
C LYS A 132 -1.62 -17.78 12.52
#